data_AF-A0AAD4QK01-F1
#
_entry.id   AF-A0AAD4QK01-F1
#
_cell.length_a   1.000
_cell.length_b   1.000
_cell.length_c   1.000
_cell.angle_alpha   90.00
_cell.angle_beta   90.00
_cell.angle_gamma   90.00
#
_symmetry.space_group_name_H-M   'P 1'
#
loop_
_entity.id
_entity.type
_entity.pdbx_description
1 polymer ?
#
loop_
_entity_poly.entity_id
_entity_poly.type
_entity_poly.pdbx_seq_one_letter_code
_entity_poly.pdbx_strand_id
1 'polypeptide(L)'
;MQQPFPVLTHLYLSSPESENGITITLPDNFLGGSAPRLWRFTLRGIPFPGLPKLLLSTRDLVFLYLDNIPIGGYISPDLMVNQCLSSLPYLALLNILFQSPTPTPTRPRPPSSIRIVLPALGKFLFRGTSEYFEDLIARIDAPQLIDLRTTFFNQLIFQVPQLSQFISRTEKLDYFNKADVSFDGSTRKVSIGIHSVGL
;
A
#
# COMPACT_ATOMS: atom_id res chain seq x y z
N MET A 1 -4.28 -21.59 -10.31
CA MET A 1 -5.45 -22.25 -9.69
C MET A 1 -6.69 -21.41 -9.96
N GLN A 2 -7.77 -22.00 -10.47
CA GLN A 2 -8.99 -21.27 -10.89
C GLN A 2 -10.23 -21.57 -10.03
N GLN A 3 -10.13 -22.52 -9.10
CA GLN A 3 -11.20 -22.81 -8.13
C GLN A 3 -10.98 -22.03 -6.83
N PRO A 4 -12.05 -21.63 -6.13
CA PRO A 4 -11.95 -20.94 -4.84
C PRO A 4 -11.44 -21.88 -3.74
N PHE A 5 -10.65 -21.33 -2.83
CA PHE A 5 -10.19 -22.02 -1.62
C PHE A 5 -10.78 -21.31 -0.40
N PRO A 6 -12.03 -21.64 -0.02
CA PRO A 6 -12.79 -20.86 0.97
C PRO A 6 -12.21 -20.92 2.38
N VAL A 7 -11.39 -21.93 2.68
CA VAL A 7 -10.71 -22.09 3.98
C VAL A 7 -9.31 -21.47 4.01
N LEU A 8 -8.85 -20.87 2.91
CA LEU A 8 -7.52 -20.28 2.83
C LEU A 8 -7.42 -19.05 3.73
N THR A 9 -6.56 -19.13 4.74
CA THR A 9 -6.36 -18.06 5.73
C THR A 9 -5.09 -17.25 5.46
N HIS A 10 -4.11 -17.86 4.79
CA HIS A 10 -2.82 -17.26 4.48
C HIS A 10 -2.45 -17.53 3.04
N LEU A 11 -2.00 -16.50 2.34
CA LEU A 11 -1.54 -16.61 0.97
C LEU A 11 -0.25 -15.83 0.80
N TYR A 12 0.80 -16.52 0.38
CA TYR A 12 2.09 -15.94 0.05
C TYR A 12 2.42 -16.27 -1.41
N LEU A 13 2.58 -15.24 -2.22
CA LEU A 13 2.94 -15.33 -3.62
C LEU A 13 4.20 -14.50 -3.85
N SER A 14 5.24 -15.12 -4.41
CA SER A 14 6.50 -14.43 -4.71
C SER A 14 7.05 -14.94 -6.03
N SER A 15 7.51 -14.01 -6.88
CA SER A 15 8.37 -14.36 -8.02
C SER A 15 9.82 -14.09 -7.66
N PRO A 16 10.77 -14.96 -8.04
CA PRO A 16 12.16 -14.57 -8.10
C PRO A 16 12.32 -13.42 -9.11
N GLU A 17 13.30 -12.54 -8.86
CA GLU A 17 13.67 -11.51 -9.82
C GLU A 17 14.17 -12.21 -11.10
N SER A 18 13.47 -12.03 -12.22
CA SER A 18 13.87 -12.70 -13.46
C SER A 18 15.07 -11.97 -14.06
N GLU A 19 16.21 -12.65 -14.17
CA GLU A 19 17.39 -12.14 -14.91
C GLU A 19 17.06 -11.90 -16.40
N ASN A 20 16.06 -12.61 -16.93
CA ASN A 20 15.71 -12.61 -18.36
C ASN A 20 14.58 -11.65 -18.73
N GLY A 21 14.10 -10.82 -17.80
CA GLY A 21 13.00 -9.86 -18.03
C GLY A 21 11.60 -10.46 -18.21
N ILE A 22 11.42 -11.78 -18.07
CA ILE A 22 10.12 -12.44 -18.16
C ILE A 22 9.38 -12.29 -16.83
N THR A 23 8.35 -11.45 -16.83
CA THR A 23 7.51 -11.22 -15.64
C THR A 23 6.36 -12.22 -15.62
N ILE A 24 6.32 -13.11 -14.62
CA ILE A 24 5.17 -13.99 -14.39
C ILE A 24 4.01 -13.12 -13.90
N THR A 25 2.92 -13.10 -14.67
CA THR A 25 1.68 -12.38 -14.30
C THR A 25 0.66 -13.38 -13.78
N LEU A 26 0.02 -13.07 -12.65
CA LEU A 26 -1.07 -13.90 -12.14
C LEU A 26 -2.34 -13.69 -12.98
N PRO A 27 -3.10 -14.76 -13.26
CA PRO A 27 -4.36 -14.63 -13.99
C PRO A 27 -5.41 -13.91 -13.14
N ASP A 28 -6.29 -13.14 -13.80
CA ASP A 28 -7.37 -12.37 -13.17
C ASP A 28 -8.30 -13.21 -12.28
N ASN A 29 -8.45 -14.50 -12.62
CA ASN A 29 -9.31 -15.44 -11.93
C ASN A 29 -8.56 -16.36 -10.94
N PHE A 30 -7.37 -15.97 -10.49
CA PHE A 30 -6.63 -16.72 -9.47
C PHE A 30 -7.52 -16.98 -8.23
N LEU A 31 -7.58 -18.24 -7.77
CA LEU A 31 -8.50 -18.71 -6.72
C LEU A 31 -10.00 -18.48 -7.03
N GLY A 32 -10.38 -18.50 -8.30
CA GLY A 32 -11.75 -18.13 -8.71
C GLY A 32 -12.08 -16.65 -8.44
N GLY A 33 -11.07 -15.85 -8.07
CA GLY A 33 -11.23 -14.48 -7.60
C GLY A 33 -11.85 -14.37 -6.20
N SER A 34 -11.81 -15.43 -5.38
CA SER A 34 -12.40 -15.40 -4.04
C SER A 34 -11.58 -16.14 -2.97
N ALA A 35 -11.34 -15.47 -1.85
CA ALA A 35 -10.70 -16.04 -0.66
C ALA A 35 -11.27 -15.40 0.63
N PRO A 36 -12.52 -15.72 1.02
CA PRO A 36 -13.26 -14.95 2.03
C PRO A 36 -12.64 -14.94 3.43
N ARG A 37 -11.94 -16.02 3.81
CA ARG A 37 -11.30 -16.20 5.13
C ARG A 37 -9.83 -15.76 5.16
N LEU A 38 -9.34 -15.16 4.08
CA LEU A 38 -7.95 -14.73 3.98
C LEU A 38 -7.73 -13.58 4.96
N TRP A 39 -6.85 -13.76 5.95
CA TRP A 39 -6.52 -12.69 6.89
C TRP A 39 -5.11 -12.13 6.69
N ARG A 40 -4.24 -12.91 6.03
CA ARG A 40 -2.89 -12.49 5.66
C ARG A 40 -2.61 -12.76 4.19
N PHE A 41 -2.29 -11.71 3.46
CA PHE A 41 -1.90 -11.79 2.06
C PHE A 41 -0.57 -11.10 1.80
N THR A 42 0.34 -11.82 1.14
CA THR A 42 1.63 -11.29 0.68
C THR A 42 1.78 -11.57 -0.81
N LEU A 43 2.00 -10.51 -1.58
CA LEU A 43 2.30 -10.53 -3.00
C LEU A 43 3.63 -9.82 -3.22
N ARG A 44 4.63 -10.55 -3.73
CA ARG A 44 5.97 -10.03 -3.95
C ARG A 44 6.43 -10.20 -5.39
N GLY A 45 6.71 -9.10 -6.08
CA GLY A 45 7.35 -9.14 -7.40
C GLY A 45 6.48 -9.70 -8.53
N ILE A 46 5.17 -9.77 -8.35
CA ILE A 46 4.24 -10.36 -9.33
C ILE A 46 3.14 -9.35 -9.67
N PRO A 47 2.93 -8.98 -10.95
CA PRO A 47 1.73 -8.30 -11.38
C PRO A 47 0.50 -9.18 -11.13
N PHE A 48 -0.49 -8.63 -10.45
CA PHE A 48 -1.74 -9.34 -10.17
C PHE A 48 -2.96 -8.48 -10.54
N PRO A 49 -3.37 -8.47 -11.82
CA PRO A 49 -4.59 -7.76 -12.27
C PRO A 49 -5.86 -8.17 -11.52
N GLY A 50 -5.96 -9.42 -11.07
CA GLY A 50 -7.07 -9.93 -10.26
C GLY A 50 -7.05 -9.49 -8.78
N LEU A 51 -6.07 -8.69 -8.34
CA LEU A 51 -5.93 -8.27 -6.94
C LEU A 51 -7.19 -7.56 -6.40
N PRO A 52 -7.77 -6.55 -7.07
CA PRO A 52 -8.94 -5.87 -6.53
C PRO A 52 -10.11 -6.83 -6.31
N LYS A 53 -10.36 -7.74 -7.27
CA LYS A 53 -11.41 -8.75 -7.16
C LYS A 53 -11.20 -9.68 -5.97
N LEU A 54 -9.97 -10.14 -5.74
CA LEU A 54 -9.64 -11.00 -4.61
C LEU A 54 -9.86 -10.27 -3.27
N LEU A 55 -9.42 -9.01 -3.17
CA LEU A 55 -9.56 -8.22 -1.94
C LEU A 55 -11.02 -7.90 -1.62
N LEU A 56 -11.84 -7.56 -2.62
CA LEU A 56 -13.29 -7.35 -2.44
C LEU A 56 -14.02 -8.57 -1.88
N SER A 57 -13.50 -9.78 -2.15
CA SER A 57 -14.06 -11.01 -1.62
C SER A 57 -13.65 -11.32 -0.19
N THR A 58 -12.58 -10.66 0.29
CA THR A 58 -11.93 -10.95 1.57
C THR A 58 -12.43 -9.97 2.62
N ARG A 59 -13.03 -10.46 3.70
CA ARG A 59 -13.58 -9.58 4.76
C ARG A 59 -12.70 -9.51 5.99
N ASP A 60 -11.89 -10.53 6.20
CA ASP A 60 -11.11 -10.71 7.42
C ASP A 60 -9.63 -10.32 7.24
N LEU A 61 -9.29 -9.57 6.17
CA LEU A 61 -7.89 -9.22 5.90
C LEU A 61 -7.34 -8.25 6.94
N VAL A 62 -6.35 -8.71 7.69
CA VAL A 62 -5.64 -7.93 8.71
C VAL A 62 -4.27 -7.48 8.22
N PHE A 63 -3.60 -8.28 7.39
CA PHE A 63 -2.26 -8.00 6.89
C PHE A 63 -2.20 -8.07 5.36
N LEU A 64 -1.90 -6.93 4.73
CA LEU A 64 -1.69 -6.82 3.30
C LEU A 64 -0.27 -6.37 3.00
N TYR A 65 0.51 -7.25 2.36
CA TYR A 65 1.87 -6.96 1.93
C TYR A 65 1.96 -6.97 0.40
N LEU A 66 2.11 -5.80 -0.21
CA LEU A 66 2.38 -5.65 -1.64
C LEU A 66 3.83 -5.20 -1.81
N ASP A 67 4.72 -6.17 -1.99
CA ASP A 67 6.16 -5.96 -1.98
C ASP A 67 6.74 -6.04 -3.39
N ASN A 68 7.79 -5.26 -3.65
CA ASN A 68 8.50 -5.27 -4.92
C ASN A 68 7.56 -5.14 -6.13
N ILE A 69 6.55 -4.26 -6.07
CA ILE A 69 5.52 -4.13 -7.11
C ILE A 69 6.21 -3.69 -8.41
N PRO A 70 6.18 -4.51 -9.48
CA PRO A 70 6.75 -4.14 -10.77
C PRO A 70 5.86 -3.12 -11.50
N ILE A 71 6.38 -2.47 -12.54
CA ILE A 71 5.65 -1.48 -13.34
C ILE A 71 4.31 -2.04 -13.87
N GLY A 72 4.31 -3.30 -14.33
CA GLY A 72 3.08 -3.97 -14.80
C GLY A 72 2.06 -4.29 -13.72
N GLY A 73 2.46 -4.22 -12.44
CA GLY A 73 1.58 -4.38 -11.27
C GLY A 73 1.05 -3.06 -10.72
N TYR A 74 1.26 -1.94 -11.42
CA TYR A 74 0.82 -0.62 -10.97
C TYR A 74 -0.72 -0.55 -10.82
N ILE A 75 -1.16 -0.12 -9.64
CA ILE A 75 -2.56 0.15 -9.32
C ILE A 75 -2.65 1.62 -8.92
N SER A 76 -3.40 2.43 -9.67
CA SER A 76 -3.55 3.86 -9.36
C SER A 76 -4.09 4.08 -7.93
N PRO A 77 -3.77 5.20 -7.27
CA PRO A 77 -4.25 5.48 -5.91
C PRO A 77 -5.78 5.39 -5.77
N ASP A 78 -6.52 5.89 -6.77
CA ASP A 78 -7.99 5.80 -6.80
C ASP A 78 -8.48 4.34 -6.78
N LEU A 79 -7.93 3.51 -7.66
CA LEU A 79 -8.29 2.09 -7.75
C LEU A 79 -7.89 1.33 -6.47
N MET A 80 -6.71 1.64 -5.91
CA MET A 80 -6.24 1.04 -4.66
C MET A 80 -7.22 1.35 -3.53
N VAL A 81 -7.60 2.61 -3.34
CA VAL A 81 -8.52 3.01 -2.28
C VAL A 81 -9.91 2.42 -2.49
N ASN A 82 -10.49 2.65 -3.67
CA ASN A 82 -11.90 2.35 -3.92
C ASN A 82 -12.18 0.86 -4.10
N GLN A 83 -11.25 0.11 -4.71
CA GLN A 83 -11.48 -1.31 -5.04
C GLN A 83 -10.67 -2.28 -4.19
N CYS A 84 -9.59 -1.85 -3.55
CA CYS A 84 -8.79 -2.75 -2.71
C CYS A 84 -9.05 -2.50 -1.22
N LEU A 85 -8.88 -1.27 -0.75
CA LEU A 85 -8.86 -0.96 0.68
C LEU A 85 -10.25 -0.71 1.29
N SER A 86 -11.20 -0.17 0.53
CA SER A 86 -12.55 0.19 0.99
C SER A 86 -13.35 -0.95 1.66
N SER A 87 -12.99 -2.21 1.35
CA SER A 87 -13.66 -3.41 1.83
C SER A 87 -12.98 -4.07 3.05
N LEU A 88 -11.91 -3.47 3.59
CA LEU A 88 -11.01 -4.10 4.57
C LEU A 88 -11.07 -3.39 5.94
N PRO A 89 -12.16 -3.51 6.71
CA PRO A 89 -12.31 -2.78 7.98
C PRO A 89 -11.29 -3.23 9.05
N TYR A 90 -10.80 -4.46 8.98
CA TYR A 90 -9.86 -5.04 9.94
C TYR A 90 -8.39 -4.91 9.54
N LEU A 91 -8.08 -4.20 8.44
CA LEU A 91 -6.73 -4.05 7.96
C LEU A 91 -5.87 -3.31 8.98
N ALA A 92 -4.98 -4.03 9.66
CA ALA A 92 -4.12 -3.48 10.70
C ALA A 92 -2.73 -3.09 10.17
N LEU A 93 -2.28 -3.73 9.09
CA LEU A 93 -1.00 -3.46 8.46
C LEU A 93 -1.15 -3.42 6.94
N LEU A 94 -0.71 -2.31 6.36
CA LEU A 94 -0.60 -2.11 4.92
C LEU A 94 0.86 -1.90 4.52
N ASN A 95 1.34 -2.66 3.53
CA ASN A 95 2.63 -2.45 2.90
C ASN A 95 2.43 -2.26 1.38
N ILE A 96 2.96 -1.17 0.83
CA ILE A 96 2.96 -0.89 -0.61
C ILE A 96 4.37 -0.46 -1.01
N LEU A 97 5.16 -1.39 -1.54
CA LEU A 97 6.56 -1.17 -1.88
C LEU A 97 6.80 -1.41 -3.36
N PHE A 98 6.90 -0.34 -4.15
CA PHE A 98 7.24 -0.42 -5.57
C PHE A 98 8.70 -0.83 -5.78
N GLN A 99 8.98 -1.59 -6.84
CA GLN A 99 10.33 -2.02 -7.22
C GLN A 99 11.18 -0.84 -7.72
N SER A 100 10.57 0.01 -8.54
CA SER A 100 11.20 1.14 -9.20
C SER A 100 10.27 2.36 -9.17
N PRO A 101 10.74 3.57 -9.50
CA PRO A 101 9.85 4.71 -9.67
C PRO A 101 8.81 4.38 -10.74
N THR A 102 7.53 4.51 -10.40
CA THR A 102 6.44 4.35 -11.37
C THR A 102 6.26 5.65 -12.16
N PRO A 103 5.99 5.59 -13.47
CA PRO A 103 5.70 6.78 -14.25
C PRO A 103 4.52 7.53 -13.64
N THR A 104 4.71 8.81 -13.31
CA THR A 104 3.64 9.67 -12.85
C THR A 104 2.67 9.93 -14.01
N PRO A 105 1.34 9.79 -13.81
CA PRO A 105 0.40 10.36 -14.76
C PRO A 105 0.66 11.86 -14.84
N THR A 106 0.78 12.39 -16.06
CA THR A 106 1.24 13.75 -16.41
C THR A 106 0.36 14.90 -15.88
N ARG A 107 -0.67 14.61 -15.08
CA ARG A 107 -1.58 15.62 -14.54
C ARG A 107 -1.92 15.34 -13.08
N PRO A 108 -1.81 16.35 -12.19
CA PRO A 108 -2.44 16.31 -10.87
C PRO A 108 -3.94 16.07 -11.08
N ARG A 109 -4.44 14.93 -10.63
CA ARG A 109 -5.90 14.76 -10.54
C ARG A 109 -6.36 15.57 -9.34
N PRO A 110 -7.47 16.33 -9.46
CA PRO A 110 -8.05 16.96 -8.29
C PRO A 110 -8.32 15.87 -7.23
N PRO A 111 -8.04 16.13 -5.94
CA PRO A 111 -8.29 15.16 -4.89
C PRO A 111 -9.77 14.76 -4.93
N SER A 112 -10.02 13.46 -5.07
CA SER A 112 -11.37 12.91 -4.90
C SER A 112 -11.84 13.31 -3.51
N SER A 113 -13.03 13.90 -3.40
CA SER A 113 -13.59 14.36 -2.12
C SER A 113 -13.97 13.22 -1.18
N ILE A 114 -13.93 11.98 -1.64
CA ILE A 114 -14.32 10.81 -0.85
C ILE A 114 -13.08 10.21 -0.20
N ARG A 115 -13.07 10.26 1.13
CA ARG A 115 -12.10 9.58 1.99
C ARG A 115 -12.73 8.33 2.58
N ILE A 116 -12.01 7.22 2.54
CA ILE A 116 -12.40 6.02 3.28
C ILE A 116 -11.73 6.04 4.64
N VAL A 117 -12.37 5.43 5.64
CA VAL A 117 -11.77 5.22 6.96
C VAL A 117 -11.25 3.80 7.03
N LEU A 118 -9.99 3.64 7.43
CA LEU A 118 -9.36 2.36 7.75
C LEU A 118 -9.22 2.28 9.28
N PRO A 119 -10.27 1.85 9.99
CA PRO A 119 -10.36 2.04 11.43
C PRO A 119 -9.34 1.22 12.22
N ALA A 120 -8.91 0.07 11.70
CA ALA A 120 -7.93 -0.79 12.37
C ALA A 120 -6.47 -0.50 11.96
N LEU A 121 -6.23 0.37 10.97
CA LEU A 121 -4.91 0.53 10.37
C LEU A 121 -3.93 1.17 11.36
N GLY A 122 -3.07 0.33 11.93
CA GLY A 122 -2.05 0.75 12.91
C GLY A 122 -0.68 0.96 12.27
N LYS A 123 -0.36 0.24 11.20
CA LYS A 123 0.95 0.32 10.53
C LYS A 123 0.82 0.51 9.04
N PHE A 124 1.49 1.51 8.51
CA PHE A 124 1.53 1.76 7.06
C PHE A 124 2.98 1.96 6.60
N LEU A 125 3.42 1.09 5.70
CA LEU A 125 4.73 1.12 5.08
C LEU A 125 4.57 1.39 3.59
N PHE A 126 5.33 2.36 3.09
CA PHE A 126 5.28 2.79 1.71
C PHE A 126 6.67 2.96 1.12
N ARG A 127 6.84 2.58 -0.14
CA ARG A 127 8.01 2.93 -0.95
C ARG A 127 7.57 3.19 -2.38
N GLY A 128 7.79 4.39 -2.89
CA GLY A 128 7.28 4.80 -4.20
C GLY A 128 7.61 6.26 -4.53
N THR A 129 6.79 6.89 -5.36
CA THR A 129 6.90 8.34 -5.63
C THR A 129 6.07 9.14 -4.63
N SER A 130 6.46 10.38 -4.33
CA SER A 130 5.68 11.23 -3.41
C SER A 130 4.29 11.53 -3.95
N GLU A 131 4.13 11.67 -5.26
CA GLU A 131 2.84 11.95 -5.91
C GLU A 131 1.83 10.82 -5.67
N TYR A 132 2.27 9.56 -5.80
CA TYR A 132 1.40 8.42 -5.51
C TYR A 132 1.00 8.39 -4.04
N PHE A 133 1.96 8.63 -3.15
CA PHE A 133 1.75 8.62 -1.71
C PHE A 133 0.77 9.71 -1.28
N GLU A 134 0.97 10.94 -1.74
CA GLU A 134 0.12 12.10 -1.45
C GLU A 134 -1.31 11.87 -1.96
N ASP A 135 -1.47 11.36 -3.18
CA ASP A 135 -2.78 11.01 -3.73
C ASP A 135 -3.47 9.90 -2.92
N LEU A 136 -2.71 8.93 -2.42
CA LEU A 136 -3.22 7.82 -1.63
C LEU A 136 -3.69 8.30 -0.25
N ILE A 137 -2.86 9.02 0.50
CA ILE A 137 -3.17 9.49 1.86
C ILE A 137 -4.19 10.64 1.88
N ALA A 138 -4.37 11.37 0.78
CA ALA A 138 -5.46 12.33 0.64
C ALA A 138 -6.84 11.67 0.68
N ARG A 139 -6.92 10.37 0.41
CA ARG A 139 -8.16 9.57 0.25
C ARG A 139 -8.39 8.55 1.36
N ILE A 140 -7.49 8.46 2.33
CA ILE A 140 -7.64 7.57 3.47
C ILE A 140 -7.57 8.37 4.77
N ASP A 141 -8.35 7.95 5.75
CA ASP A 141 -8.20 8.32 7.14
C ASP A 141 -7.90 7.05 7.95
N ALA A 142 -6.92 7.11 8.84
CA ALA A 142 -6.45 5.96 9.61
C ALA A 142 -6.31 6.35 11.10
N PRO A 143 -7.43 6.50 11.83
CA PRO A 143 -7.44 7.09 13.18
C PRO A 143 -6.58 6.34 14.22
N GLN A 144 -6.28 5.06 13.96
CA GLN A 144 -5.49 4.21 14.85
C GLN A 144 -4.02 4.06 14.42
N LEU A 145 -3.55 4.84 13.44
CA LEU A 145 -2.19 4.72 12.92
C LEU A 145 -1.15 5.11 13.99
N ILE A 146 -0.20 4.20 14.24
CA ILE A 146 0.89 4.35 15.23
C ILE A 146 2.28 4.29 14.61
N ASP A 147 2.41 3.74 13.40
CA ASP A 147 3.69 3.62 12.67
C ASP A 147 3.44 3.91 11.19
N LEU A 148 4.05 4.99 10.69
CA LEU A 148 4.08 5.35 9.28
C LEU A 148 5.52 5.41 8.81
N ARG A 149 5.87 4.62 7.80
CA ARG A 149 7.18 4.69 7.16
C ARG A 149 7.00 4.87 5.67
N THR A 150 7.66 5.87 5.10
CA THR A 150 7.66 6.12 3.67
C THR A 150 9.09 6.28 3.16
N THR A 151 9.38 5.73 1.98
CA THR A 151 10.63 5.96 1.26
C THR A 151 10.32 6.43 -0.16
N PHE A 152 10.79 7.63 -0.52
CA PHE A 152 10.60 8.20 -1.85
C PHE A 152 11.79 7.92 -2.77
N PHE A 153 11.50 7.59 -4.03
CA PHE A 153 12.51 7.41 -5.07
C PHE A 153 12.93 8.72 -5.73
N ASN A 154 14.24 8.95 -5.90
CA ASN A 154 14.84 9.96 -6.78
C ASN A 154 14.33 11.40 -6.56
N GLN A 155 13.81 11.73 -5.38
CA GLN A 155 13.26 13.04 -5.05
C GLN A 155 14.07 13.66 -3.91
N LEU A 156 14.93 14.63 -4.25
CA LEU A 156 15.65 15.46 -3.27
C LEU A 156 14.79 16.62 -2.74
N ILE A 157 13.76 17.00 -3.50
CA ILE A 157 12.80 18.04 -3.18
C ILE A 157 11.42 17.44 -3.40
N PHE A 158 10.59 17.41 -2.36
CA PHE A 158 9.21 16.97 -2.41
C PHE A 158 8.36 17.86 -1.51
N GLN A 159 7.10 18.06 -1.90
CA GLN A 159 6.10 18.71 -1.07
C GLN A 159 5.13 17.64 -0.62
N VAL A 160 4.87 17.57 0.69
CA VAL A 160 3.98 16.57 1.28
C VAL A 160 2.86 17.22 2.11
N PRO A 161 2.06 18.13 1.52
CA PRO A 161 0.98 18.81 2.24
C PRO A 161 -0.16 17.86 2.66
N GLN A 162 -0.40 16.76 1.93
CA GLN A 162 -1.39 15.77 2.33
C GLN A 162 -0.88 14.91 3.48
N LEU A 163 0.42 14.68 3.58
CA LEU A 163 1.00 14.01 4.75
C LEU A 163 0.75 14.79 6.03
N SER A 164 0.98 16.10 6.04
CA SER A 164 0.73 16.92 7.23
C SER A 164 -0.76 16.92 7.60
N GLN A 165 -1.65 17.04 6.61
CA GLN A 165 -3.09 16.93 6.83
C GLN A 165 -3.55 15.54 7.26
N PHE A 166 -2.90 14.48 6.79
CA PHE A 166 -3.21 13.10 7.16
C PHE A 166 -2.79 12.85 8.61
N ILE A 167 -1.63 13.38 9.00
CA ILE A 167 -1.13 13.32 10.37
C ILE A 167 -2.10 14.00 11.33
N SER A 168 -2.51 15.23 11.01
CA SER A 168 -3.41 16.03 11.86
C SER A 168 -4.81 15.43 12.05
N ARG A 169 -5.20 14.44 11.22
CA ARG A 169 -6.52 13.79 11.29
C ARG A 169 -6.49 12.47 12.04
N THR A 170 -5.32 11.96 12.40
CA THR A 170 -5.22 10.69 13.11
C THR A 170 -5.18 10.95 14.60
N GLU A 171 -6.15 10.43 15.33
CA GLU A 171 -6.33 10.69 16.77
C GLU A 171 -5.14 10.24 17.61
N LYS A 172 -4.52 9.11 17.25
CA LYS A 172 -3.30 8.63 17.95
C LYS A 172 -2.03 9.37 17.53
N LEU A 173 -2.10 10.25 16.52
CA LEU A 173 -0.94 10.99 16.04
C LEU A 173 -0.48 12.13 16.97
N ASP A 174 -1.32 12.57 17.91
CA ASP A 174 -0.94 13.52 18.96
C ASP A 174 0.16 12.99 19.90
N TYR A 175 0.41 11.68 19.90
CA TYR A 175 1.46 11.03 20.70
C TYR A 175 2.77 10.78 19.94
N PHE A 176 2.92 11.29 18.72
CA PHE A 176 4.13 11.08 17.94
C PHE A 176 5.20 12.05 18.38
N ASN A 177 6.11 11.54 19.20
CA ASN A 177 7.27 12.26 19.71
C ASN A 177 8.53 12.01 18.87
N LYS A 178 8.45 11.18 17.82
CA LYS A 178 9.61 10.82 17.00
C LYS A 178 9.29 10.86 15.51
N ALA A 179 10.08 11.67 14.80
CA ALA A 179 10.20 11.61 13.36
C ALA A 179 11.68 11.36 13.02
N ASP A 180 11.94 10.36 12.19
CA ASP A 180 13.26 10.05 11.66
C ASP A 180 13.27 10.36 10.16
N VAL A 181 14.21 11.20 9.72
CA VAL A 181 14.43 11.47 8.29
C VAL A 181 15.83 11.00 7.93
N SER A 182 15.93 10.10 6.96
CA SER A 182 17.22 9.62 6.44
C SER A 182 17.34 9.84 4.94
N PHE A 183 18.55 10.24 4.54
CA PHE A 183 18.91 10.48 3.15
C PHE A 183 19.95 9.45 2.74
N ASP A 184 19.65 8.66 1.72
CA ASP A 184 20.60 7.76 1.11
C ASP A 184 21.07 8.36 -0.22
N GLY A 185 22.24 8.99 -0.18
CA GLY A 185 22.88 9.60 -1.37
C GLY A 185 23.32 8.58 -2.42
N SER A 186 23.55 7.32 -2.03
CA SER A 186 23.96 6.27 -2.97
C SER A 186 22.79 5.79 -3.83
N THR A 187 21.58 5.78 -3.25
CA THR A 187 20.36 5.35 -3.97
C THR A 187 19.39 6.49 -4.29
N ARG A 188 19.76 7.74 -3.95
CA ARG A 188 18.93 8.95 -4.09
C ARG A 188 17.53 8.77 -3.50
N LYS A 189 17.47 8.19 -2.29
CA LYS A 189 16.22 7.94 -1.56
C LYS A 189 16.12 8.83 -0.33
N VAL A 190 14.90 9.24 -0.01
CA VAL A 190 14.58 9.89 1.26
C VAL A 190 13.59 9.01 1.99
N SER A 191 13.87 8.67 3.25
CA SER A 191 12.95 7.93 4.10
C SER A 191 12.46 8.81 5.24
N ILE A 192 11.18 8.73 5.53
CA ILE A 192 10.51 9.41 6.64
C ILE A 192 9.83 8.31 7.48
N GLY A 193 10.25 8.20 8.74
CA GLY A 193 9.60 7.37 9.75
C GLY A 193 8.91 8.26 10.77
N ILE A 194 7.65 7.99 11.05
CA ILE A 194 6.85 8.69 12.05
C ILE A 194 6.33 7.59 12.98
N HIS A 195 6.69 7.67 14.27
CA HIS A 195 6.37 6.63 15.26
C HIS A 195 5.76 7.22 16.54
N SER A 196 4.72 6.56 17.06
CA SER A 196 4.26 6.77 18.43
C SER A 196 5.07 5.88 19.37
N VAL A 197 5.85 6.47 20.28
CA VAL A 197 6.59 5.73 21.31
C VAL A 197 5.72 5.66 22.56
N GLY A 198 4.92 4.59 22.68
CA GLY A 198 4.20 4.29 23.92
C GLY A 198 2.87 3.55 23.71
N LEU A 199 2.90 2.23 23.94
CA LEU A 199 1.81 1.46 24.55
C LEU A 199 2.44 0.44 25.50
#